data_AF-A0A9P0L050-F1
#
_entry.id   AF-A0A9P0L050-F1
#
_cell.length_a   1.000
_cell.length_b   1.000
_cell.length_c   1.000
_cell.angle_alpha   90.00
_cell.angle_beta   90.00
_cell.angle_gamma   90.00
#
_symmetry.space_group_name_H-M   'P 1'
#
loop_
_entity.id
_entity.type
_entity.pdbx_description
1 polymer ?
#
loop_
_entity_poly.entity_id
_entity_poly.type
_entity_poly.pdbx_seq_one_letter_code
_entity_poly.pdbx_strand_id
1 'polypeptide(L)'
;MPLRAATLLAAFFGKAKMKLVKLLLQNDSIRALALKFYEPDCLEDELLQCAETITLALYKDKEQSSSLGTFRYNLFSTNLAKAKKETPLECLPPTSPALLQHCKRVYYKIQVWLQHRLDPCLWGWTRQGNILIPIMSEADPAPKDLLQEVCVKCIQFEAINTTCYN
;
A
#
# COMPACT_ATOMS: atom_id res chain seq x y z
N MET A 1 1.72 -24.42 -2.98
CA MET A 1 0.73 -23.37 -2.62
C MET A 1 1.31 -22.10 -1.98
N PRO A 2 2.17 -22.11 -0.94
CA PRO A 2 2.58 -20.87 -0.26
C PRO A 2 3.45 -19.92 -1.09
N LEU A 3 4.18 -20.44 -2.08
CA LEU A 3 5.04 -19.62 -2.96
C LEU A 3 4.26 -18.66 -3.87
N ARG A 4 3.00 -18.99 -4.22
CA ARG A 4 2.16 -18.11 -5.05
C ARG A 4 1.50 -16.98 -4.23
N ALA A 5 1.34 -17.17 -2.91
CA ALA A 5 0.88 -16.13 -1.98
C ALA A 5 1.97 -15.09 -1.65
N ALA A 6 3.24 -15.40 -1.92
CA ALA A 6 4.36 -14.49 -1.68
C ALA A 6 4.28 -13.19 -2.50
N THR A 7 3.42 -13.11 -3.50
CA THR A 7 3.20 -11.93 -4.34
C THR A 7 2.30 -10.88 -3.67
N LEU A 8 1.54 -11.24 -2.63
CA LEU A 8 0.49 -10.40 -2.02
C LEU A 8 0.96 -9.07 -1.44
N LEU A 9 2.20 -8.98 -0.95
CA LEU A 9 2.77 -7.75 -0.37
C LEU A 9 4.26 -7.59 -0.71
N ALA A 10 4.70 -8.18 -1.83
CA ALA A 10 6.08 -8.18 -2.29
C ALA A 10 6.63 -6.80 -2.71
N ALA A 11 5.75 -5.79 -2.75
CA ALA A 11 6.04 -4.44 -3.21
C ALA A 11 6.36 -3.44 -2.09
N PHE A 12 6.26 -3.83 -0.81
CA PHE A 12 6.49 -2.90 0.29
C PHE A 12 7.98 -2.67 0.52
N PHE A 13 8.38 -1.41 0.44
CA PHE A 13 9.77 -0.99 0.58
C PHE A 13 10.35 -1.42 1.94
N GLY A 14 11.56 -1.97 1.93
CA GLY A 14 12.26 -2.46 3.14
C GLY A 14 11.64 -3.72 3.81
N LYS A 15 10.49 -4.21 3.34
CA LYS A 15 9.85 -5.44 3.81
C LYS A 15 10.10 -6.55 2.78
N ALA A 16 11.27 -7.18 2.87
CA ALA A 16 11.66 -8.26 1.97
C ALA A 16 10.60 -9.38 1.89
N LYS A 17 10.38 -9.92 0.69
CA LYS A 17 9.45 -11.03 0.39
C LYS A 17 9.59 -12.21 1.36
N MET A 18 10.83 -12.49 1.79
CA MET A 18 11.14 -13.53 2.76
C MET A 18 10.50 -13.33 4.13
N LYS A 19 10.34 -12.08 4.60
CA LYS A 19 9.65 -11.80 5.88
C LYS A 19 8.17 -12.16 5.80
N LEU A 20 7.51 -11.84 4.69
CA LEU A 20 6.12 -12.21 4.45
C LEU A 20 5.96 -13.73 4.39
N VAL A 21 6.81 -14.41 3.61
CA VAL A 21 6.78 -15.88 3.52
C VAL A 21 6.98 -16.51 4.90
N LYS A 22 7.95 -16.03 5.67
CA LYS A 22 8.19 -16.51 7.04
C LYS A 22 6.97 -16.28 7.95
N LEU A 23 6.34 -15.11 7.87
CA LEU A 23 5.12 -14.79 8.62
C LEU A 23 3.98 -15.77 8.28
N LEU A 24 3.74 -16.04 7.00
CA LEU A 24 2.70 -16.98 6.54
C LEU A 24 2.99 -18.44 6.93
N LEU A 25 4.27 -18.83 7.02
CA LEU A 25 4.67 -20.16 7.48
C LEU A 25 4.53 -20.32 9.00
N GLN A 26 4.74 -19.24 9.75
CA GLN A 26 4.71 -19.27 11.23
C GLN A 26 3.33 -19.01 11.83
N ASN A 27 2.43 -18.37 11.09
CA ASN A 27 1.14 -17.95 11.60
C ASN A 27 0.00 -18.47 10.72
N ASP A 28 -0.70 -19.49 11.23
CA ASP A 28 -1.78 -20.18 10.54
C ASP A 28 -3.00 -19.27 10.31
N SER A 29 -3.30 -18.34 11.21
CA SER A 29 -4.43 -17.41 11.04
C SER A 29 -4.15 -16.41 9.91
N ILE A 30 -2.94 -15.84 9.86
CA ILE A 30 -2.51 -14.95 8.77
C ILE A 30 -2.46 -15.72 7.44
N ARG A 31 -2.06 -17.00 7.48
CA ARG A 31 -2.11 -17.86 6.29
C ARG A 31 -3.54 -18.08 5.80
N ALA A 32 -4.50 -18.31 6.70
CA ALA A 32 -5.91 -18.46 6.34
C ALA A 32 -6.46 -17.19 5.65
N LEU A 33 -6.09 -16.00 6.12
CA LEU A 33 -6.44 -14.73 5.46
C LEU A 33 -5.83 -14.64 4.05
N ALA A 34 -4.59 -15.08 3.86
CA ALA A 34 -3.98 -15.08 2.53
C ALA A 34 -4.64 -16.09 1.57
N LEU A 35 -5.26 -17.16 2.08
CA LEU A 35 -6.00 -18.12 1.27
C LEU A 35 -7.29 -17.54 0.69
N LYS A 36 -7.85 -16.48 1.29
CA LYS A 36 -9.02 -15.77 0.75
C LYS A 36 -8.81 -15.27 -0.68
N PHE A 37 -7.58 -14.91 -1.05
CA PHE A 37 -7.26 -14.49 -2.41
C PHE A 37 -7.41 -15.58 -3.48
N TYR A 38 -7.50 -16.85 -3.08
CA TYR A 38 -7.74 -17.99 -3.96
C TYR A 38 -9.22 -18.33 -4.10
N GLU A 39 -10.09 -17.77 -3.23
CA GLU A 39 -11.52 -17.99 -3.33
C GLU A 39 -12.08 -17.21 -4.54
N PRO A 40 -12.94 -17.83 -5.36
CA PRO A 40 -13.65 -17.11 -6.42
C PRO A 40 -14.63 -16.10 -5.81
N ASP A 41 -14.93 -15.05 -6.57
CA ASP A 41 -15.98 -14.06 -6.27
C ASP A 41 -15.86 -13.38 -4.89
N CYS A 42 -14.62 -13.20 -4.39
CA CYS A 42 -14.37 -12.53 -3.12
C CYS A 42 -14.65 -11.02 -3.24
N LEU A 43 -15.31 -10.45 -2.23
CA LEU A 43 -15.66 -9.03 -2.22
C LEU A 43 -14.43 -8.16 -1.95
N GLU A 44 -14.42 -6.95 -2.52
CA GLU A 44 -13.31 -6.01 -2.37
C GLU A 44 -13.03 -5.64 -0.92
N ASP A 45 -14.08 -5.44 -0.12
CA ASP A 45 -13.98 -5.12 1.30
C ASP A 45 -13.35 -6.25 2.11
N GLU A 46 -13.70 -7.50 1.80
CA GLU A 46 -13.12 -8.68 2.45
C GLU A 46 -11.63 -8.82 2.12
N LEU A 47 -11.26 -8.59 0.86
CA LEU A 47 -9.86 -8.58 0.42
C LEU A 47 -9.06 -7.49 1.13
N LEU A 48 -9.65 -6.29 1.28
CA LEU A 48 -9.00 -5.17 1.98
C LEU A 48 -8.80 -5.50 3.45
N GLN A 49 -9.82 -6.00 4.15
CA GLN A 49 -9.71 -6.38 5.57
C GLN A 49 -8.63 -7.44 5.80
N CYS A 50 -8.59 -8.48 4.95
CA CYS A 50 -7.55 -9.50 5.00
C CYS A 50 -6.16 -8.88 4.80
N ALA A 51 -6.02 -8.01 3.79
CA ALA A 51 -4.74 -7.38 3.47
C ALA A 51 -4.25 -6.39 4.54
N GLU A 52 -5.15 -5.62 5.14
CA GLU A 52 -4.82 -4.71 6.25
C GLU A 52 -4.29 -5.51 7.43
N THR A 53 -4.96 -6.60 7.79
CA THR A 53 -4.55 -7.47 8.90
C THR A 53 -3.17 -8.10 8.65
N ILE A 54 -2.95 -8.63 7.43
CA ILE A 54 -1.64 -9.18 7.04
C ILE A 54 -0.56 -8.07 7.06
N THR A 55 -0.89 -6.86 6.61
CA THR A 55 0.03 -5.71 6.59
C THR A 55 0.41 -5.28 8.00
N LEU A 56 -0.55 -5.14 8.93
CA LEU A 56 -0.29 -4.82 10.33
C LEU A 56 0.63 -5.86 10.98
N ALA A 57 0.36 -7.15 10.74
CA ALA A 57 1.20 -8.25 11.22
C ALA A 57 2.63 -8.17 10.64
N LEU A 58 2.78 -7.83 9.35
CA LEU A 58 4.09 -7.67 8.69
C LEU A 58 4.89 -6.48 9.25
N TYR A 59 4.20 -5.42 9.65
CA TYR A 59 4.82 -4.26 10.29
C TYR A 59 5.07 -4.44 11.78
N LYS A 60 4.66 -5.60 12.35
CA LYS A 60 4.78 -5.93 13.78
C LYS A 60 4.09 -4.90 14.64
N ASP A 61 2.86 -4.55 14.29
CA ASP A 61 2.06 -3.69 15.13
C ASP A 61 1.90 -4.32 16.53
N LYS A 62 2.53 -3.69 17.53
CA LYS A 62 2.50 -4.15 18.92
C LYS A 62 1.27 -3.67 19.65
N GLU A 63 0.64 -2.60 19.17
CA GLU A 63 -0.45 -1.90 19.83
C GLU A 63 -1.82 -2.38 19.31
N GLN A 64 -1.84 -3.32 18.36
CA GLN A 64 -3.07 -3.85 17.73
C GLN A 64 -3.98 -2.70 17.28
N SER A 65 -3.40 -1.78 16.52
CA SER A 65 -4.12 -0.61 16.00
C SER A 65 -5.39 -1.06 15.29
N SER A 66 -6.50 -0.40 15.58
CA SER A 66 -7.80 -0.73 15.01
C SER A 66 -7.88 -0.54 13.49
N SER A 67 -7.00 0.28 12.92
CA SER A 67 -6.95 0.54 11.47
C SER A 67 -5.53 0.78 10.97
N LEU A 68 -5.31 0.50 9.68
CA LEU A 68 -4.05 0.79 8.99
C LEU A 68 -3.70 2.28 8.99
N GLY A 69 -4.71 3.15 8.91
CA GLY A 69 -4.54 4.61 8.97
C GLY A 69 -4.00 5.08 10.32
N THR A 70 -4.60 4.61 11.42
CA THR A 70 -4.15 4.92 12.79
C THR A 70 -2.74 4.42 13.01
N PHE A 71 -2.45 3.18 12.60
CA PHE A 71 -1.09 2.61 12.70
C PHE A 71 -0.07 3.44 11.92
N ARG A 72 -0.41 3.85 10.69
CA ARG A 72 0.45 4.68 9.84
C ARG A 72 0.75 6.04 10.49
N TYR A 73 -0.25 6.69 11.09
CA TYR A 73 -0.08 7.94 11.80
C TYR A 73 0.81 7.80 13.06
N ASN A 74 0.57 6.76 13.86
CA ASN A 74 1.38 6.48 15.05
C ASN A 74 2.83 6.16 14.66
N LEU A 75 3.03 5.37 13.61
CA LEU A 75 4.37 5.07 13.09
C LEU A 75 5.09 6.32 12.60
N PHE A 76 4.38 7.21 11.89
CA PHE A 76 4.95 8.48 11.44
C PHE A 76 5.34 9.37 12.63
N SER A 77 4.42 9.56 13.58
CA SER A 77 4.63 10.40 14.76
C SER A 77 5.79 9.89 15.63
N THR A 78 5.87 8.57 15.85
CA THR A 78 6.96 7.96 16.61
C THR A 78 8.30 8.05 15.89
N ASN A 79 8.32 7.93 14.56
CA ASN A 79 9.53 8.15 13.77
C ASN A 79 9.97 9.62 13.86
N LEU A 80 9.05 10.58 13.73
CA LEU A 80 9.36 12.01 13.88
C LEU A 80 9.95 12.32 15.25
N ALA A 81 9.34 11.81 16.33
CA ALA A 81 9.80 12.02 17.70
C ALA A 81 11.21 11.45 17.96
N LYS A 82 11.62 10.41 17.22
CA LYS A 82 12.92 9.73 17.37
C LYS A 82 13.99 10.27 16.44
N ALA A 83 13.61 10.95 15.36
CA ALA A 83 14.53 11.24 14.28
C ALA A 83 15.30 12.54 14.49
N LYS A 84 16.64 12.48 14.33
CA LYS A 84 17.52 13.66 14.19
C LYS A 84 17.60 14.18 12.75
N LYS A 85 16.97 13.49 11.78
CA LYS A 85 16.91 13.77 10.34
C LYS A 85 15.52 13.40 9.79
N GLU A 86 15.23 13.78 8.56
CA GLU A 86 13.95 13.45 7.89
C GLU A 86 13.62 11.95 7.95
N THR A 87 12.37 11.65 8.30
CA THR A 87 11.88 10.28 8.35
C THR A 87 11.59 9.76 6.94
N PRO A 88 12.22 8.67 6.49
CA PRO A 88 11.96 8.10 5.17
C PRO A 88 10.50 7.66 5.06
N LEU A 89 9.72 8.36 4.23
CA LEU A 89 8.30 8.09 4.01
C LEU A 89 8.05 6.71 3.39
N GLU A 90 9.05 6.18 2.69
CA GLU A 90 9.06 4.85 2.10
C GLU A 90 9.03 3.72 3.15
N CYS A 91 9.37 4.02 4.41
CA CYS A 91 9.27 3.05 5.51
C CYS A 91 7.83 2.93 6.07
N LEU A 92 6.91 3.79 5.68
CA LEU A 92 5.51 3.73 6.12
C LEU A 92 4.75 2.63 5.35
N PRO A 93 3.78 1.96 5.99
CA PRO A 93 2.88 1.04 5.28
C PRO A 93 2.02 1.80 4.25
N PRO A 94 1.54 1.19 3.16
CA PRO A 94 0.67 1.88 2.20
C PRO A 94 -0.58 2.47 2.87
N THR A 95 -1.23 3.44 2.21
CA THR A 95 -2.57 3.91 2.61
C THR A 95 -3.61 2.86 2.24
N SER A 96 -4.76 2.82 2.92
CA SER A 96 -5.83 1.84 2.62
C SER A 96 -6.28 1.88 1.15
N PRO A 97 -6.46 3.05 0.49
CA PRO A 97 -6.79 3.09 -0.94
C PRO A 97 -5.69 2.51 -1.84
N ALA A 98 -4.43 2.81 -1.55
CA ALA A 98 -3.30 2.25 -2.32
C ALA A 98 -3.17 0.74 -2.10
N LEU A 99 -3.43 0.28 -0.86
CA LEU A 99 -3.45 -1.14 -0.51
C LEU A 99 -4.58 -1.87 -1.25
N LEU A 100 -5.80 -1.32 -1.26
CA LEU A 100 -6.94 -1.88 -1.99
C LEU A 100 -6.60 -2.10 -3.46
N GLN A 101 -6.08 -1.08 -4.14
CA GLN A 101 -5.70 -1.19 -5.54
C GLN A 101 -4.62 -2.25 -5.77
N HIS A 102 -3.64 -2.35 -4.86
CA HIS A 102 -2.65 -3.41 -4.90
C HIS A 102 -3.29 -4.81 -4.75
N CYS A 103 -4.21 -4.96 -3.79
CA CYS A 103 -4.93 -6.20 -3.54
C CYS A 103 -5.78 -6.63 -4.74
N LYS A 104 -6.50 -5.70 -5.38
CA LYS A 104 -7.24 -5.97 -6.61
C LYS A 104 -6.35 -6.56 -7.70
N ARG A 105 -5.18 -5.97 -7.93
CA ARG A 105 -4.22 -6.47 -8.93
C ARG A 105 -3.65 -7.85 -8.57
N VAL A 106 -3.39 -8.11 -7.30
CA VAL A 106 -2.90 -9.43 -6.88
C VAL A 106 -4.01 -10.47 -7.02
N TYR A 107 -5.22 -10.16 -6.59
CA TYR A 107 -6.39 -11.01 -6.74
C TYR A 107 -6.60 -11.37 -8.22
N TYR A 108 -6.64 -10.37 -9.11
CA TYR A 108 -6.70 -10.59 -10.55
C TYR A 108 -5.64 -11.59 -11.05
N LYS A 109 -4.37 -11.39 -10.67
CA LYS A 109 -3.27 -12.28 -11.09
C LYS A 109 -3.46 -13.71 -10.59
N ILE A 110 -3.87 -13.88 -9.33
CA ILE A 110 -4.12 -15.21 -8.75
C ILE A 110 -5.27 -15.91 -9.47
N GLN A 111 -6.37 -15.21 -9.69
CA GLN A 111 -7.56 -15.75 -10.34
C GLN A 111 -7.29 -16.13 -11.81
N VAL A 112 -6.52 -15.31 -12.54
CA VAL A 112 -6.05 -15.67 -13.89
C VAL A 112 -5.18 -16.93 -13.86
N TRP A 113 -4.31 -17.11 -12.86
CA TRP A 113 -3.55 -18.36 -12.72
C TRP A 113 -4.42 -19.58 -12.42
N LEU A 114 -5.56 -19.38 -11.77
CA LEU A 114 -6.58 -20.40 -11.54
C LEU A 114 -7.50 -20.62 -12.76
N GLN A 115 -7.21 -19.98 -13.89
CA GLN A 115 -8.00 -20.05 -15.14
C GLN A 115 -9.38 -19.38 -15.05
N HIS A 116 -9.58 -18.49 -14.07
CA HIS A 116 -10.77 -17.65 -14.02
C HIS A 116 -10.61 -16.42 -14.91
N ARG A 117 -11.72 -15.99 -15.54
CA ARG A 117 -11.75 -14.81 -16.40
C ARG A 117 -12.36 -13.64 -15.64
N LEU A 118 -11.52 -12.67 -15.32
CA LEU A 118 -11.93 -11.40 -14.71
C LEU A 118 -11.66 -10.25 -15.68
N ASP A 119 -12.47 -9.19 -15.60
CA ASP A 119 -12.17 -7.94 -16.30
C ASP A 119 -11.05 -7.19 -15.54
N PRO A 120 -9.86 -6.99 -16.12
CA PRO A 120 -8.80 -6.23 -15.46
C PRO A 120 -9.23 -4.82 -15.05
N CYS A 121 -10.18 -4.19 -15.76
CA CYS A 121 -10.62 -2.82 -15.48
C CYS A 121 -11.38 -2.71 -14.14
N LEU A 122 -11.99 -3.80 -13.69
CA LEU A 122 -12.64 -3.88 -12.37
C LEU A 122 -11.61 -4.17 -11.26
N TRP A 123 -10.44 -4.71 -11.61
CA TRP A 123 -9.46 -5.23 -10.65
C TRP A 123 -8.14 -4.46 -10.67
N GLY A 124 -8.24 -3.13 -10.59
CA GLY A 124 -7.11 -2.24 -10.31
C GLY A 124 -6.23 -1.91 -11.51
N TRP A 125 -6.77 -2.07 -12.72
CA TRP A 125 -6.19 -1.61 -13.98
C TRP A 125 -7.13 -0.62 -14.65
N THR A 126 -6.57 0.26 -15.48
CA THR A 126 -7.32 1.08 -16.43
C THR A 126 -6.81 0.80 -17.84
N ARG A 127 -7.69 0.90 -18.83
CA ARG A 127 -7.34 0.68 -20.23
C ARG A 127 -7.12 2.01 -20.92
N GLN A 128 -5.91 2.20 -21.45
CA GLN A 128 -5.58 3.32 -22.33
C GLN A 128 -5.17 2.75 -23.68
N GLY A 129 -6.10 2.76 -24.64
CA GLY A 129 -5.95 2.07 -25.92
C GLY A 129 -5.81 0.55 -25.73
N ASN A 130 -4.70 -0.02 -26.20
CA ASN A 130 -4.39 -1.44 -26.07
C ASN A 130 -3.52 -1.78 -24.84
N ILE A 131 -3.25 -0.81 -23.97
CA ILE A 131 -2.36 -0.96 -22.81
C ILE A 131 -3.19 -0.95 -21.53
N LEU A 132 -2.86 -1.87 -20.61
CA LEU A 132 -3.37 -1.87 -19.24
C LEU A 132 -2.38 -1.12 -18.35
N ILE A 133 -2.87 -0.09 -17.67
CA ILE A 133 -2.08 0.75 -16.76
C ILE A 133 -2.58 0.50 -15.33
N PRO A 134 -1.69 0.27 -14.35
CA PRO A 134 -2.11 0.04 -12.97
C PRO A 134 -2.65 1.32 -12.33
N ILE A 135 -3.75 1.20 -11.60
CA ILE A 135 -4.31 2.30 -10.80
C ILE A 135 -3.54 2.38 -9.48
N MET A 136 -2.80 3.46 -9.23
CA MET A 136 -1.92 3.52 -8.05
C MET A 136 -2.69 3.78 -6.75
N SER A 137 -3.53 4.80 -6.72
CA SER A 137 -4.42 5.19 -5.62
C SER A 137 -5.53 6.05 -6.21
N GLU A 138 -6.74 5.93 -5.68
CA GLU A 138 -7.87 6.82 -6.03
C GLU A 138 -7.96 8.03 -5.10
N ALA A 139 -7.24 8.02 -3.98
CA ALA A 139 -7.17 9.14 -3.06
C ALA A 139 -6.17 10.20 -3.54
N ASP A 140 -6.50 11.47 -3.25
CA ASP A 140 -5.60 12.59 -3.44
C ASP A 140 -4.27 12.36 -2.69
N PRO A 141 -3.12 12.76 -3.27
CA PRO A 141 -1.80 12.50 -2.69
C PRO A 141 -1.60 13.16 -1.32
N ALA A 142 -2.34 14.24 -1.03
CA ALA A 142 -2.42 14.90 0.25
C ALA A 142 -3.73 15.71 0.34
N PRO A 143 -4.20 16.05 1.56
CA PRO A 143 -5.30 17.00 1.73
C PRO A 143 -5.00 18.32 1.02
N LYS A 144 -6.01 18.92 0.38
CA LYS A 144 -5.84 20.15 -0.42
C LYS A 144 -5.24 21.29 0.39
N ASP A 145 -5.62 21.42 1.66
CA ASP A 145 -5.12 22.45 2.56
C ASP A 145 -3.61 22.31 2.81
N LEU A 146 -3.12 21.07 2.93
CA LEU A 146 -1.68 20.80 3.08
C LEU A 146 -0.91 21.13 1.79
N LEU A 147 -1.49 20.82 0.63
CA LEU A 147 -0.87 21.13 -0.67
C LEU A 147 -0.79 22.64 -0.90
N GLN A 148 -1.79 23.41 -0.44
CA GLN A 148 -1.77 24.87 -0.49
C GLN A 148 -0.62 25.43 0.37
N GLU A 149 -0.44 24.95 1.59
CA GLU A 149 0.68 25.41 2.45
C GLU A 149 2.06 25.02 1.93
N VAL A 150 2.21 23.83 1.33
CA VAL A 150 3.48 23.38 0.72
C VAL A 150 3.78 24.19 -0.55
N CYS A 151 2.78 24.47 -1.40
CA CYS A 151 2.96 25.30 -2.60
C CYS A 151 3.39 26.72 -2.25
N VAL A 152 2.83 27.34 -1.20
CA VAL A 152 3.21 28.69 -0.79
C VAL A 152 4.69 28.78 -0.40
N LYS A 153 5.23 27.74 0.25
CA LYS A 153 6.67 27.67 0.57
C LYS A 153 7.56 27.44 -0.64
N CYS A 154 7.09 26.70 -1.65
CA CYS A 154 7.82 26.54 -2.92
C CYS A 154 7.89 27.85 -3.72
N ILE A 155 6.82 28.65 -3.74
CA ILE A 155 6.81 29.97 -4.39
C ILE A 155 7.74 30.95 -3.66
N GLN A 156 7.78 30.89 -2.32
CA GLN A 156 8.77 31.65 -1.55
C GLN A 156 10.21 31.23 -1.86
N PHE A 157 10.48 29.93 -2.05
CA PHE A 157 11.84 29.46 -2.37
C PHE A 157 12.29 29.85 -3.78
N GLU A 158 11.39 29.90 -4.76
CA GLU A 158 11.68 30.44 -6.11
C GLU A 158 11.88 31.97 -6.09
N ALA A 159 11.19 32.69 -5.20
CA ALA A 159 11.37 34.13 -5.03
C ALA A 159 12.67 34.53 -4.31
N ILE A 160 13.28 33.63 -3.52
CA ILE A 160 14.55 33.90 -2.82
C ILE A 160 15.77 33.54 -3.70
N ASN A 161 15.60 32.70 -4.74
CA ASN A 161 16.67 32.32 -5.66
C ASN A 161 16.74 33.17 -6.95
N THR A 162 15.93 34.22 -7.06
CA THR A 162 16.03 35.23 -8.13
C THR A 162 16.60 36.53 -7.61
N THR A 163 17.83 36.46 -7.08
CA THR A 163 18.76 37.59 -7.13
C THR A 163 19.93 37.22 -8.04
N CYS A 164 20.23 38.14 -8.98
CA CYS A 164 21.27 38.15 -10.02
C CYS A 164 20.78 37.55 -11.36
N TYR A 165 20.58 38.30 -12.45
CA TYR A 165 21.22 39.54 -12.92
C TYR A 165 20.24 40.42 -13.72
N ASN A 166 20.61 41.71 -13.79
CA ASN A 166 20.00 42.83 -14.51
C ASN A 166 19.43 42.51 -15.90
#